data_AF-L8G5V8-F1
#
_entry.id   AF-L8G5V8-F1
#
_cell.length_a   1.000
_cell.length_b   1.000
_cell.length_c   1.000
_cell.angle_alpha   90.00
_cell.angle_beta   90.00
_cell.angle_gamma   90.00
#
_symmetry.space_group_name_H-M   'P 1'
#
loop_
_entity.id
_entity.type
_entity.pdbx_description
1 polymer ?
#
loop_
_entity_poly.entity_id
_entity_poly.type
_entity_poly.pdbx_seq_one_letter_code
_entity_poly.pdbx_strand_id
1 'polypeptide(L)'
;MVDDQIIQDIERWKADKQERRLHFLRKVPTVEMDSWLQYTRWNEALSQSKHNMVETSCFTRMPDPEEPKLQRLLRAWKRIMERCLDTLEDIDHKDVLKWWASPKNEAASQRPFELRQSMKSMEKYSRVWEGFICYMMRTATGDCWEDPETGVEYTYVQWRCIQRIRRGLDSHEDIWGGGQ
;
A
#
# COMPACT_ATOMS: atom_id res chain seq x y z
N MET A 1 -44.82 1.32 -23.58
CA MET A 1 -43.93 1.80 -24.68
C MET A 1 -42.73 2.59 -24.20
N VAL A 2 -42.80 3.39 -23.11
CA VAL A 2 -41.60 4.09 -22.57
C VAL A 2 -40.69 3.15 -21.77
N ASP A 3 -41.27 2.18 -21.05
CA ASP A 3 -40.49 1.22 -20.24
C ASP A 3 -39.64 0.26 -21.07
N ASP A 4 -40.12 -0.18 -22.24
CA ASP A 4 -39.34 -1.05 -23.14
C ASP A 4 -38.09 -0.34 -23.68
N GLN A 5 -38.18 0.98 -23.90
CA GLN A 5 -37.03 1.77 -24.35
C GLN A 5 -35.97 1.88 -23.25
N ILE A 6 -36.41 2.06 -22.00
CA ILE A 6 -35.51 2.12 -20.84
C ILE A 6 -34.83 0.76 -20.61
N ILE A 7 -35.57 -0.34 -20.76
CA ILE A 7 -35.02 -1.70 -20.65
C ILE A 7 -33.96 -1.94 -21.73
N GLN A 8 -34.26 -1.57 -22.99
CA GLN A 8 -33.30 -1.68 -24.09
C GLN A 8 -32.05 -0.81 -23.89
N ASP A 9 -32.21 0.40 -23.35
CA ASP A 9 -31.09 1.31 -23.07
C ASP A 9 -30.21 0.77 -21.93
N ILE A 10 -30.82 0.14 -20.91
CA ILE A 10 -30.09 -0.53 -19.82
C ILE A 10 -29.34 -1.77 -20.34
N GLU A 11 -29.97 -2.56 -21.21
CA GLU A 11 -29.33 -3.73 -21.81
C GLU A 11 -28.17 -3.32 -22.72
N ARG A 12 -28.35 -2.28 -23.53
CA ARG A 12 -27.29 -1.68 -24.36
C ARG A 12 -26.15 -1.14 -23.48
N TRP A 13 -26.47 -0.46 -22.38
CA TRP A 13 -25.46 0.02 -21.43
C TRP A 13 -24.70 -1.14 -20.74
N LYS A 14 -25.39 -2.22 -20.38
CA LYS A 14 -24.77 -3.43 -19.80
C LYS A 14 -23.87 -4.14 -20.83
N ALA A 15 -24.32 -4.24 -22.08
CA ALA A 15 -23.53 -4.80 -23.18
C ALA A 15 -22.28 -3.96 -23.46
N ASP A 16 -22.42 -2.64 -23.59
CA ASP A 16 -21.30 -1.70 -23.73
C ASP A 16 -20.33 -1.79 -22.55
N LYS A 17 -20.83 -1.89 -21.32
CA LYS A 17 -19.99 -2.03 -20.11
C LYS A 17 -19.23 -3.35 -20.12
N GLN A 18 -19.88 -4.44 -20.53
CA GLN A 18 -19.27 -5.76 -20.65
C GLN A 18 -18.24 -5.78 -21.79
N GLU A 19 -18.53 -5.12 -22.91
CA GLU A 19 -17.61 -5.01 -24.04
C GLU A 19 -16.42 -4.12 -23.70
N ARG A 20 -16.61 -3.01 -22.97
CA ARG A 20 -15.52 -2.22 -22.39
C ARG A 20 -14.68 -3.06 -21.44
N ARG A 21 -15.29 -3.86 -20.57
CA ARG A 21 -14.59 -4.77 -19.65
C ARG A 21 -13.80 -5.84 -20.42
N LEU A 22 -14.40 -6.47 -21.43
CA LEU A 22 -13.73 -7.44 -22.30
C LEU A 22 -12.62 -6.80 -23.14
N HIS A 23 -12.80 -5.55 -23.58
CA HIS A 23 -11.79 -4.75 -24.27
C HIS A 23 -10.64 -4.35 -23.34
N PHE A 24 -10.91 -4.01 -22.06
CA PHE A 24 -9.88 -3.81 -21.02
C PHE A 24 -9.17 -5.13 -20.65
N LEU A 25 -9.85 -6.28 -20.73
CA LEU A 25 -9.24 -7.60 -20.52
C LEU A 25 -8.42 -8.06 -21.74
N ARG A 26 -8.83 -7.70 -22.97
CA ARG A 26 -8.10 -7.98 -24.23
C ARG A 26 -6.91 -7.05 -24.44
N LYS A 27 -7.07 -5.76 -24.13
CA LYS A 27 -5.95 -4.83 -23.95
C LYS A 27 -5.42 -5.03 -22.55
N VAL A 28 -4.72 -6.14 -22.33
CA VAL A 28 -3.66 -6.17 -21.32
C VAL A 28 -2.90 -4.85 -21.53
N PRO A 29 -2.87 -3.94 -20.53
CA PRO A 29 -2.10 -2.71 -20.65
C PRO A 29 -0.75 -3.16 -21.20
N THR A 30 -0.26 -2.54 -22.28
CA THR A 30 1.11 -2.77 -22.76
C THR A 30 1.94 -2.87 -21.50
N VAL A 31 2.36 -4.11 -21.16
CA VAL A 31 2.95 -4.39 -19.85
C VAL A 31 3.94 -3.27 -19.66
N GLU A 32 3.89 -2.57 -18.53
CA GLU A 32 4.82 -1.48 -18.29
C GLU A 32 6.21 -2.12 -18.41
N MET A 33 6.79 -2.03 -19.61
CA MET A 33 8.00 -2.73 -20.00
C MET A 33 9.15 -1.82 -19.65
N ASP A 34 9.10 -1.36 -18.40
CA ASP A 34 10.20 -0.66 -17.81
C ASP A 34 11.41 -1.59 -17.94
N SER A 35 12.52 -1.05 -18.43
CA SER A 35 13.74 -1.83 -18.66
C SER A 35 14.19 -2.54 -17.38
N TRP A 36 13.83 -1.98 -16.22
CA TRP A 36 13.98 -2.61 -14.93
C TRP A 36 13.15 -3.89 -14.77
N LEU A 37 11.85 -3.87 -15.09
CA LEU A 37 10.96 -5.03 -15.00
C LEU A 37 11.35 -6.15 -15.97
N GLN A 38 11.92 -5.79 -17.13
CA GLN A 38 12.52 -6.75 -18.06
C GLN A 38 13.81 -7.36 -17.49
N TYR A 39 14.70 -6.52 -16.95
CA TYR A 39 15.96 -6.97 -16.36
C TYR A 39 15.74 -7.94 -15.20
N THR A 40 14.81 -7.63 -14.30
CA THR A 40 14.50 -8.45 -13.13
C THR A 40 13.57 -9.62 -13.44
N ARG A 41 13.03 -9.73 -14.67
CA ARG A 41 12.10 -10.78 -15.12
C ARG A 41 10.87 -10.94 -14.22
N TRP A 42 10.40 -9.84 -13.60
CA TRP A 42 9.24 -9.90 -12.70
C TRP A 42 8.00 -10.41 -13.41
N ASN A 43 7.79 -10.07 -14.68
CA ASN A 43 6.65 -10.56 -15.44
C ASN A 43 6.65 -12.09 -15.61
N GLU A 44 7.83 -12.69 -15.81
CA GLU A 44 7.98 -14.15 -15.89
C GLU A 44 7.69 -14.79 -14.53
N ALA A 45 8.28 -14.25 -13.46
CA ALA A 45 8.03 -14.74 -12.10
C ALA A 45 6.55 -14.63 -11.68
N LEU A 46 5.90 -13.50 -11.99
CA LEU A 46 4.50 -13.25 -11.64
C LEU A 46 3.52 -14.07 -12.50
N SER A 47 3.84 -14.30 -13.78
CA SER A 47 3.01 -15.15 -14.65
C SER A 47 3.11 -16.64 -14.34
N GLN A 48 4.23 -17.08 -13.75
CA GLN A 48 4.41 -18.44 -13.24
C GLN A 48 3.86 -18.62 -11.82
N SER A 49 3.47 -17.53 -11.15
CA SER A 49 2.88 -17.59 -9.82
C SER A 49 1.51 -18.28 -9.87
N LYS A 50 1.25 -19.11 -8.85
CA LYS A 50 -0.06 -19.75 -8.66
C LYS A 50 -1.09 -18.80 -8.04
N HIS A 51 -0.67 -17.61 -7.59
CA HIS A 51 -1.50 -16.68 -6.85
C HIS A 51 -2.18 -15.67 -7.77
N ASN A 52 -3.43 -15.37 -7.45
CA ASN A 52 -4.22 -14.39 -8.19
C ASN A 52 -3.77 -12.96 -7.85
N MET A 53 -2.97 -12.35 -8.72
CA MET A 53 -2.45 -10.99 -8.51
C MET A 53 -3.53 -9.92 -8.48
N VAL A 54 -4.64 -10.11 -9.18
CA VAL A 54 -5.77 -9.16 -9.17
C VAL A 54 -6.42 -9.15 -7.80
N GLU A 55 -6.64 -10.33 -7.22
CA GLU A 55 -7.19 -10.50 -5.89
C GLU A 55 -6.22 -10.03 -4.79
N THR A 56 -4.93 -10.34 -4.96
CA THR A 56 -3.86 -9.84 -4.07
C THR A 56 -3.83 -8.31 -4.06
N SER A 57 -4.03 -7.67 -5.22
CA SER A 57 -4.06 -6.22 -5.33
C SER A 57 -5.24 -5.58 -4.58
N CYS A 58 -6.36 -6.28 -4.41
CA CYS A 58 -7.51 -5.79 -3.63
C CYS A 58 -7.13 -5.55 -2.17
N PHE A 59 -6.19 -6.31 -1.60
CA PHE A 59 -5.74 -6.09 -0.22
C PHE A 59 -4.93 -4.79 -0.04
N THR A 60 -4.42 -4.20 -1.12
CA THR A 60 -3.68 -2.93 -1.08
C THR A 60 -4.58 -1.68 -1.10
N ARG A 61 -5.89 -1.85 -1.31
CA ARG A 61 -6.83 -0.73 -1.44
C ARG A 61 -6.88 0.10 -0.16
N MET A 62 -7.18 1.39 -0.29
CA MET A 62 -7.39 2.26 0.88
C MET A 62 -8.55 1.72 1.75
N PRO A 63 -8.50 1.95 3.08
CA PRO A 63 -9.50 1.42 3.99
C PRO A 63 -10.88 2.03 3.74
N ASP A 64 -11.89 1.18 3.78
CA ASP A 64 -13.28 1.60 3.70
C ASP A 64 -13.72 2.30 5.00
N PRO A 65 -14.86 3.02 4.99
CA PRO A 65 -15.49 3.53 6.22
C PRO A 65 -15.74 2.45 7.29
N GLU A 66 -15.94 1.21 6.87
CA GLU A 66 -16.14 0.03 7.73
C GLU A 66 -14.85 -0.50 8.35
N GLU A 67 -13.68 0.05 7.99
CA GLU A 67 -12.37 -0.35 8.52
C GLU A 67 -11.72 0.76 9.39
N PRO A 68 -12.36 1.19 10.49
CA PRO A 68 -11.90 2.33 11.30
C PRO A 68 -10.51 2.11 11.91
N LYS A 69 -10.16 0.85 12.21
CA LYS A 69 -8.84 0.45 12.73
C LYS A 69 -7.73 0.71 11.72
N LEU A 70 -7.94 0.33 10.45
CA LEU A 70 -6.97 0.61 9.39
C LEU A 70 -6.87 2.12 9.11
N GLN A 71 -8.01 2.84 9.06
CA GLN A 71 -7.99 4.30 8.90
C GLN A 71 -7.17 4.99 9.99
N ARG A 72 -7.33 4.53 11.24
CA ARG A 72 -6.55 5.04 12.38
C ARG A 72 -5.06 4.74 12.23
N LEU A 73 -4.70 3.54 11.80
CA LEU A 73 -3.31 3.16 11.55
C LEU A 73 -2.69 4.04 10.45
N LEU A 74 -3.40 4.29 9.36
CA LEU A 74 -2.92 5.18 8.30
C LEU A 74 -2.74 6.63 8.77
N ARG A 75 -3.62 7.11 9.67
CA ARG A 75 -3.43 8.42 10.32
C ARG A 75 -2.18 8.44 11.20
N ALA A 76 -1.89 7.36 11.92
CA ALA A 76 -0.66 7.26 12.72
C ALA A 76 0.58 7.25 11.83
N TRP A 77 0.54 6.53 10.70
CA TRP A 77 1.60 6.53 9.70
C TRP A 77 1.88 7.94 9.16
N LYS A 78 0.85 8.68 8.76
CA LYS A 78 1.01 10.07 8.28
C LYS A 78 1.66 10.97 9.31
N ARG A 79 1.23 10.89 10.58
CA ARG A 79 1.83 11.66 11.68
C ARG A 79 3.30 11.32 11.90
N ILE A 80 3.69 10.04 11.78
CA ILE A 80 5.09 9.63 11.88
C ILE A 80 5.89 10.22 10.72
N MET A 81 5.35 10.16 9.50
CA MET A 81 6.01 10.72 8.33
C MET A 81 6.19 12.23 8.43
N GLU A 82 5.14 12.96 8.79
CA GLU A 82 5.16 14.41 9.01
C GLU A 82 6.23 14.76 10.06
N ARG A 83 6.21 14.09 11.22
CA ARG A 83 7.22 14.31 12.26
C ARG A 83 8.65 14.05 11.77
N CYS A 84 8.86 13.03 10.94
CA CYS A 84 10.18 12.76 10.36
C CYS A 84 10.62 13.88 9.40
N LEU A 85 9.69 14.47 8.64
CA LEU A 85 9.97 15.60 7.76
C LEU A 85 10.26 16.86 8.56
N ASP A 86 9.46 17.17 9.57
CA ASP A 86 9.68 18.31 10.48
C ASP A 86 11.04 18.19 11.16
N THR A 87 11.37 16.99 11.67
CA THR A 87 12.68 16.73 12.28
C THR A 87 13.82 16.93 11.28
N LEU A 88 13.63 16.52 10.02
CA LEU A 88 14.65 16.72 8.99
C LEU A 88 14.87 18.19 8.66
N GLU A 89 13.80 18.99 8.65
CA GLU A 89 13.85 20.44 8.45
C GLU A 89 14.52 21.16 9.63
N ASP A 90 14.27 20.71 10.86
CA ASP A 90 14.80 21.29 12.10
C ASP A 90 16.27 20.91 12.38
N ILE A 91 16.87 19.93 11.68
CA ILE A 91 18.27 19.54 11.89
C ILE A 91 19.23 20.61 11.36
N ASP A 92 19.80 21.40 12.28
CA ASP A 92 20.87 22.37 11.97
C ASP A 92 22.27 21.71 11.87
N HIS A 93 22.39 20.44 12.27
CA HIS A 93 23.65 19.71 12.28
C HIS A 93 24.03 19.16 10.90
N LYS A 94 24.60 20.02 10.05
CA LYS A 94 25.07 19.67 8.70
C LYS A 94 26.03 18.48 8.65
N ASP A 95 26.80 18.24 9.72
CA ASP A 95 27.72 17.10 9.79
C ASP A 95 26.98 15.77 9.92
N VAL A 96 25.88 15.71 10.68
CA VAL A 96 25.02 14.53 10.77
C VAL A 96 24.39 14.24 9.40
N LEU A 97 23.90 15.28 8.72
CA LEU A 97 23.34 15.13 7.37
C LEU A 97 24.37 14.65 6.35
N LYS A 98 25.64 15.05 6.46
CA LYS A 98 26.73 14.53 5.61
C LYS A 98 27.01 13.06 5.87
N TRP A 99 26.94 12.61 7.12
CA TRP A 99 27.05 11.19 7.45
C TRP A 99 25.87 10.40 6.89
N TRP A 100 24.65 10.91 6.98
CA TRP A 100 23.45 10.26 6.42
C TRP A 100 23.45 10.19 4.89
N ALA A 101 24.01 11.20 4.21
CA ALA A 101 24.16 11.17 2.77
C ALA A 101 25.25 10.21 2.27
N SER A 102 26.12 9.73 3.16
CA SER A 102 27.23 8.88 2.75
C SER A 102 26.76 7.44 2.51
N PRO A 103 27.08 6.85 1.36
CA PRO A 103 26.91 5.41 1.15
C PRO A 103 27.90 4.57 1.97
N LYS A 104 28.93 5.19 2.56
CA LYS A 104 30.00 4.54 3.31
C LYS A 104 29.92 4.93 4.78
N ASN A 105 29.97 3.94 5.67
CA ASN A 105 29.93 4.17 7.12
C ASN A 105 31.24 4.79 7.67
N GLU A 106 32.32 4.76 6.91
CA GLU A 106 33.67 5.17 7.36
C GLU A 106 34.02 6.63 7.01
N ALA A 107 33.28 7.25 6.10
CA ALA A 107 33.56 8.60 5.64
C ALA A 107 32.27 9.37 5.38
N ALA A 108 32.19 10.62 5.84
CA ALA A 108 31.07 11.49 5.56
C ALA A 108 31.05 11.94 4.08
N SER A 109 29.85 12.21 3.56
CA SER A 109 29.68 12.83 2.25
C SER A 109 30.16 14.28 2.26
N GLN A 110 30.57 14.78 1.09
CA GLN A 110 30.89 16.20 0.91
C GLN A 110 29.64 17.07 0.96
N ARG A 111 28.48 16.53 0.57
CA ARG A 111 27.19 17.23 0.56
C ARG A 111 26.28 16.67 1.63
N PRO A 112 25.60 17.53 2.42
CA PRO A 112 24.62 17.07 3.38
C PRO A 112 23.46 16.37 2.67
N PHE A 113 22.79 15.47 3.39
CA PHE A 113 21.54 14.88 2.95
C PHE A 113 20.49 15.98 2.81
N GLU A 114 19.81 16.00 1.67
CA GLU A 114 18.76 16.95 1.36
C GLU A 114 17.56 16.16 0.82
N LEU A 115 16.36 16.57 1.22
CA LEU A 115 15.14 16.02 0.67
C LEU A 115 14.97 16.53 -0.78
N ARG A 116 15.55 15.80 -1.73
CA ARG A 116 15.49 16.15 -3.17
C ARG A 116 14.11 15.92 -3.79
N GLN A 117 13.23 15.21 -3.11
CA GLN A 117 11.93 14.82 -3.63
C GLN A 117 10.92 15.94 -3.42
N SER A 118 10.12 16.22 -4.46
CA SER A 118 8.99 17.14 -4.33
C SER A 118 7.96 16.59 -3.33
N MET A 119 7.20 17.46 -2.65
CA MET A 119 6.10 17.03 -1.79
C MET A 119 5.12 16.08 -2.52
N LYS A 120 4.90 16.30 -3.82
CA LYS A 120 4.08 15.44 -4.67
C LYS A 120 4.67 14.03 -4.84
N SER A 121 5.98 13.91 -4.95
CA SER A 121 6.68 12.62 -4.98
C SER A 121 6.57 11.91 -3.64
N MET A 122 6.73 12.64 -2.52
CA MET A 122 6.57 12.10 -1.17
C MET A 122 5.16 11.58 -0.92
N GLU A 123 4.13 12.33 -1.32
CA GLU A 123 2.74 11.86 -1.21
C GLU A 123 2.52 10.57 -2.02
N LYS A 124 3.07 10.49 -3.24
CA LYS A 124 2.99 9.28 -4.07
C LYS A 124 3.62 8.08 -3.36
N TYR A 125 4.82 8.23 -2.78
CA TYR A 125 5.46 7.15 -2.04
C TYR A 125 4.71 6.81 -0.74
N SER A 126 4.16 7.80 -0.04
CA SER A 126 3.31 7.56 1.13
C SER A 126 2.13 6.67 0.78
N ARG A 127 1.45 6.92 -0.35
CA ARG A 127 0.32 6.09 -0.78
C ARG A 127 0.71 4.64 -1.04
N VAL A 128 1.91 4.39 -1.58
CA VAL A 128 2.43 3.02 -1.76
C VAL A 128 2.60 2.34 -0.40
N TRP A 129 3.18 3.04 0.57
CA TRP A 129 3.34 2.54 1.94
C TRP A 129 1.99 2.32 2.64
N GLU A 130 1.03 3.23 2.48
CA GLU A 130 -0.32 3.08 3.02
C GLU A 130 -1.00 1.83 2.46
N GLY A 131 -0.89 1.57 1.16
CA GLY A 131 -1.39 0.35 0.54
C GLY A 131 -0.68 -0.90 1.04
N PHE A 132 0.64 -0.85 1.25
CA PHE A 132 1.40 -1.96 1.81
C PHE A 132 1.04 -2.25 3.28
N ILE A 133 0.78 -1.21 4.08
CA ILE A 133 0.27 -1.36 5.45
C ILE A 133 -1.10 -2.04 5.43
N CYS A 134 -2.01 -1.59 4.55
CA CYS A 134 -3.32 -2.21 4.41
C CYS A 134 -3.21 -3.68 4.00
N TYR A 135 -2.32 -3.97 3.06
CA TYR A 135 -2.01 -5.32 2.63
C TYR A 135 -1.63 -6.20 3.82
N MET A 136 -0.55 -5.84 4.54
CA MET A 136 -0.08 -6.61 5.69
C MET A 136 -1.16 -6.81 6.76
N MET A 137 -1.95 -5.78 7.03
CA MET A 137 -2.98 -5.86 8.07
C MET A 137 -4.15 -6.75 7.67
N ARG A 138 -4.46 -6.87 6.38
CA ARG A 138 -5.57 -7.72 5.90
C ARG A 138 -5.14 -9.17 5.68
N THR A 139 -3.93 -9.41 5.19
CA THR A 139 -3.42 -10.76 4.89
C THR A 139 -2.92 -11.49 6.14
N ALA A 140 -2.45 -10.78 7.18
CA ALA A 140 -2.00 -11.40 8.43
C ALA A 140 -3.18 -11.74 9.38
N THR A 141 -4.16 -12.52 8.92
CA THR A 141 -5.31 -12.96 9.74
C THR A 141 -4.85 -13.87 10.90
N GLY A 142 -5.61 -13.87 12.00
CA GLY A 142 -5.10 -14.18 13.34
C GLY A 142 -4.64 -15.63 13.59
N ASP A 143 -5.04 -16.59 12.76
CA ASP A 143 -5.07 -17.99 13.21
C ASP A 143 -4.25 -18.98 12.36
N CYS A 144 -3.80 -18.63 11.16
CA CYS A 144 -3.06 -19.58 10.32
C CYS A 144 -1.80 -18.95 9.74
N TRP A 145 -0.67 -19.65 9.97
CA TRP A 145 0.60 -19.43 9.27
C TRP A 145 0.51 -19.77 7.77
N GLU A 146 -0.59 -20.39 7.37
CA GLU A 146 -0.93 -20.76 6.00
C GLU A 146 -2.27 -20.10 5.67
N ASP A 147 -2.24 -18.83 5.23
CA ASP A 147 -3.36 -18.28 4.46
C ASP A 147 -3.11 -18.65 2.98
N PRO A 148 -3.80 -19.68 2.43
CA PRO A 148 -3.54 -20.17 1.09
C PRO A 148 -3.98 -19.20 0.00
N GLU A 149 -4.82 -18.20 0.32
CA GLU A 149 -5.43 -17.32 -0.67
C GLU A 149 -4.47 -16.20 -1.10
N THR A 150 -3.68 -15.69 -0.17
CA THR A 150 -2.74 -14.57 -0.43
C THR A 150 -1.30 -15.03 -0.69
N GLY A 151 -0.95 -16.25 -0.28
CA GLY A 151 0.38 -16.83 -0.51
C GLY A 151 1.52 -16.15 0.26
N VAL A 152 1.19 -15.34 1.28
CA VAL A 152 2.19 -14.62 2.08
C VAL A 152 2.50 -15.38 3.35
N GLU A 153 3.76 -15.81 3.46
CA GLU A 153 4.30 -16.35 4.69
C GLU A 153 5.00 -15.24 5.48
N TYR A 154 4.47 -14.94 6.67
CA TYR A 154 5.12 -14.01 7.60
C TYR A 154 6.13 -14.76 8.46
N THR A 155 7.31 -14.18 8.63
CA THR A 155 8.23 -14.66 9.67
C THR A 155 7.62 -14.42 11.06
N TYR A 156 8.06 -15.17 12.06
CA TYR A 156 7.57 -15.01 13.43
C TYR A 156 7.72 -13.60 13.98
N VAL A 157 8.83 -12.93 13.66
CA VAL A 157 9.06 -11.55 14.09
C VAL A 157 8.06 -10.60 13.43
N GLN A 158 7.83 -10.73 12.12
CA GLN A 158 6.87 -9.91 11.38
C GLN A 158 5.45 -10.12 11.91
N TRP A 159 5.02 -11.37 12.06
CA TRP A 159 3.70 -11.72 12.60
C TRP A 159 3.50 -11.13 13.99
N ARG A 160 4.48 -11.31 14.90
CA ARG A 160 4.43 -10.75 16.25
C ARG A 160 4.31 -9.22 16.25
N CYS A 161 5.01 -8.53 15.35
CA CYS A 161 4.88 -7.07 15.19
C CYS A 161 3.47 -6.68 14.76
N ILE A 162 2.88 -7.38 13.78
CA ILE A 162 1.51 -7.12 13.32
C ILE A 162 0.50 -7.34 14.45
N GLN A 163 0.63 -8.42 15.22
CA GLN A 163 -0.25 -8.68 16.36
C GLN A 163 -0.14 -7.62 17.45
N ARG A 164 1.06 -7.06 17.69
CA ARG A 164 1.23 -5.94 18.63
C ARG A 164 0.50 -4.69 18.16
N ILE A 165 0.54 -4.40 16.85
CA ILE A 165 -0.19 -3.27 16.27
C ILE A 165 -1.70 -3.48 16.44
N ARG A 166 -2.21 -4.68 16.12
CA ARG A 166 -3.63 -5.02 16.31
C ARG A 166 -4.10 -4.82 17.73
N ARG A 167 -3.40 -5.39 18.72
CA ARG A 167 -3.71 -5.19 20.14
C ARG A 167 -3.72 -3.72 20.53
N GLY A 168 -2.75 -2.93 20.05
CA GLY A 168 -2.70 -1.49 20.31
C GLY A 168 -3.88 -0.71 19.69
N LEU A 169 -4.45 -1.19 18.59
CA LEU A 169 -5.66 -0.63 17.99
C LEU A 169 -6.91 -1.00 18.81
N ASP A 170 -6.98 -2.23 19.33
CA ASP A 170 -8.10 -2.74 20.14
C ASP A 170 -8.16 -2.06 21.52
N SER A 171 -7.04 -1.96 22.24
CA SER A 171 -6.99 -1.38 23.60
C SER A 171 -7.42 0.08 23.70
N HIS A 172 -7.54 0.77 22.57
CA HIS A 172 -7.91 2.17 22.52
C HIS A 172 -9.36 2.39 22.06
N GLU A 173 -10.10 1.31 21.77
CA GLU A 173 -11.57 1.32 21.68
C GLU A 173 -12.19 1.20 23.09
N ASP A 174 -11.58 0.40 23.97
CA ASP A 174 -12.07 0.17 25.35
C ASP A 174 -12.08 1.44 26.22
N ILE A 175 -11.21 2.41 25.92
CA ILE A 175 -11.10 3.68 26.68
C ILE A 175 -12.25 4.64 26.35
N TRP A 176 -12.91 4.50 25.20
CA TRP A 176 -14.00 5.39 24.75
C TRP A 176 -15.40 4.75 24.85
N GLY A 177 -15.49 3.47 25.20
CA GLY A 177 -16.76 2.75 25.40
C GLY A 177 -17.29 2.78 26.84
N GLY A 178 -16.57 3.36 27.79
CA GLY A 178 -16.89 3.33 29.24
C GLY A 178 -17.54 4.60 29.80
N GLY A 179 -18.31 5.33 28.99
CA GLY A 179 -18.99 6.56 29.41
C GLY A 179 -20.47 6.56 29.03
N GLN A 180 -21.28 5.85 29.82
CA GLN A 180 -22.71 6.11 30.01
C GLN A 180 -22.98 6.36 31.48
#